data_AF-A0A7S1PXR6-F1
#
_entry.id   AF-A0A7S1PXR6-F1
#
_cell.length_a   1.000
_cell.length_b   1.000
_cell.length_c   1.000
_cell.angle_alpha   90.00
_cell.angle_beta   90.00
_cell.angle_gamma   90.00
#
_symmetry.space_group_name_H-M   'P 1'
#
loop_
_entity.id
_entity.type
_entity.pdbx_description
1 polymer ?
#
loop_
_entity_poly.entity_id
_entity_poly.type
_entity_poly.pdbx_seq_one_letter_code
_entity_poly.pdbx_strand_id
1 'polypeptide(L)'
;EEVERRFAEAIKHLEGRGVSAITGDCGFMMAFQVLARKIATKPVFMSAMVQCPVVAAAFEPADHILILTANGRSLKPQKDVLLNSCGFDVNEDRFLIKGCQDIPGFDAVAKGEKVPIEIVQPGVVKLTRQILQENPRIKAILLECSELPPYADALRA
;
A
#
# COMPACT_ATOMS: atom_id res chain seq x y z
N GLU A 1 4.49 17.92 -15.85
CA GLU A 1 3.65 19.10 -16.09
C GLU A 1 2.18 18.77 -16.35
N GLU A 2 1.82 18.00 -17.39
CA GLU A 2 0.40 17.67 -17.64
C GLU A 2 -0.24 16.84 -16.51
N VAL A 3 0.44 15.78 -16.05
CA VAL A 3 -0.04 14.91 -14.96
C VAL A 3 -0.32 15.73 -13.69
N GLU A 4 0.59 16.61 -13.30
CA GLU A 4 0.43 17.45 -12.11
C GLU A 4 -0.75 18.42 -12.23
N ARG A 5 -0.93 19.03 -13.41
CA ARG A 5 -2.08 19.91 -13.67
C ARG A 5 -3.40 19.14 -13.55
N ARG A 6 -3.49 17.97 -14.20
CA ARG A 6 -4.69 17.12 -14.16
C ARG A 6 -4.97 16.60 -12.75
N PHE A 7 -3.92 16.27 -12.01
CA PHE A 7 -4.01 15.87 -10.62
C PHE A 7 -4.55 17.00 -9.72
N ALA A 8 -4.08 18.23 -9.92
CA ALA A 8 -4.60 19.40 -9.22
C ALA A 8 -6.08 19.68 -9.54
N GLU A 9 -6.48 19.52 -10.81
CA GLU A 9 -7.89 19.62 -11.24
C GLU A 9 -8.76 18.57 -10.55
N ALA A 10 -8.28 17.33 -10.45
CA ALA A 10 -8.99 16.24 -9.76
C ALA A 10 -9.18 16.52 -8.26
N ILE A 11 -8.14 17.02 -7.58
CA ILE A 11 -8.24 17.42 -6.17
C ILE A 11 -9.32 18.51 -5.99
N LYS A 12 -9.24 19.59 -6.77
CA LYS A 12 -10.22 20.68 -6.70
C LYS A 12 -11.65 20.21 -7.00
N HIS A 13 -11.80 19.29 -7.96
CA HIS A 13 -13.09 18.69 -8.28
C HIS A 13 -13.66 17.93 -7.08
N LEU A 14 -12.86 17.09 -6.42
CA LEU A 14 -13.28 16.32 -5.24
C LEU A 14 -13.65 17.26 -4.07
N GLU A 15 -12.85 18.29 -3.81
CA GLU A 15 -13.16 19.28 -2.77
C GLU A 15 -14.44 20.05 -3.06
N GLY A 16 -14.68 20.42 -4.32
CA GLY A 16 -15.92 21.05 -4.77
C GLY A 16 -17.16 20.19 -4.58
N ARG A 17 -16.99 18.86 -4.41
CA ARG A 17 -18.07 17.93 -4.04
C ARG A 17 -18.28 17.80 -2.52
N GLY A 18 -17.54 18.54 -1.71
CA GLY A 18 -17.73 18.58 -0.26
C GLY A 18 -17.13 17.41 0.51
N VAL A 19 -16.09 16.75 -0.03
CA VAL A 19 -15.41 15.64 0.67
C VAL A 19 -14.67 16.11 1.92
N SER A 20 -14.59 15.23 2.92
CA SER A 20 -13.83 15.48 4.16
C SER A 20 -12.34 15.14 4.04
N ALA A 21 -11.99 14.23 3.13
CA ALA A 21 -10.63 13.80 2.84
C ALA A 21 -10.56 13.21 1.42
N ILE A 22 -9.35 13.10 0.88
CA ILE A 22 -9.09 12.52 -0.44
C ILE A 22 -8.12 11.36 -0.29
N THR A 23 -8.45 10.20 -0.86
CA THR A 23 -7.57 9.02 -0.87
C THR A 23 -7.16 8.66 -2.29
N GLY A 24 -5.96 8.09 -2.42
CA GLY A 24 -5.50 7.47 -3.66
C GLY A 24 -5.98 6.03 -3.72
N ASP A 25 -6.28 5.54 -4.92
CA ASP A 25 -6.67 4.15 -5.14
C ASP A 25 -5.44 3.23 -5.27
N CYS A 26 -4.48 3.62 -6.10
CA CYS A 26 -3.26 2.87 -6.31
C CYS A 26 -2.20 3.23 -5.26
N GLY A 27 -1.59 2.24 -4.59
CA GLY A 27 -0.61 2.53 -3.54
C GLY A 27 0.71 3.16 -4.05
N PHE A 28 1.02 3.08 -5.34
CA PHE A 28 2.09 3.87 -5.98
C PHE A 28 1.80 5.37 -6.07
N MET A 29 0.55 5.80 -5.82
CA MET A 29 0.23 7.22 -5.68
C MET A 29 0.91 7.88 -4.47
N MET A 30 1.64 7.11 -3.64
CA MET A 30 2.59 7.65 -2.66
C MET A 30 3.55 8.70 -3.24
N ALA A 31 3.93 8.59 -4.52
CA ALA A 31 4.76 9.58 -5.21
C ALA A 31 4.09 10.97 -5.27
N PHE A 32 2.76 11.02 -5.25
CA PHE A 32 1.97 12.24 -5.28
C PHE A 32 1.56 12.75 -3.89
N GLN A 33 1.91 12.05 -2.80
CA GLN A 33 1.51 12.45 -1.45
C GLN A 33 1.97 13.87 -1.10
N VAL A 34 3.22 14.23 -1.38
CA VAL A 34 3.76 15.57 -1.11
C VAL A 34 3.04 16.62 -1.97
N LEU A 35 2.83 16.32 -3.25
CA LEU A 35 2.14 17.23 -4.18
C LEU A 35 0.68 17.46 -3.75
N ALA A 36 -0.03 16.38 -3.43
CA ALA A 36 -1.41 16.43 -2.94
C ALA A 36 -1.52 17.30 -1.67
N ARG A 37 -0.60 17.14 -0.70
CA ARG A 37 -0.59 17.96 0.53
C ARG A 37 -0.38 19.45 0.25
N LYS A 38 0.36 19.81 -0.81
CA LYS A 38 0.59 21.22 -1.19
C LYS A 38 -0.62 21.85 -1.86
N ILE A 39 -1.42 21.06 -2.57
CA ILE A 39 -2.54 21.55 -3.39
C ILE A 39 -3.85 21.53 -2.61
N ALA A 40 -4.12 20.45 -1.90
CA ALA A 40 -5.39 20.23 -1.22
C ALA A 40 -5.52 21.11 0.03
N THR A 41 -6.74 21.58 0.27
CA THR A 41 -7.17 22.20 1.54
C THR A 41 -7.70 21.17 2.54
N LYS A 42 -8.04 19.96 2.08
CA LYS A 42 -8.48 18.82 2.89
C LYS A 42 -7.33 17.81 3.12
N PRO A 43 -7.43 16.94 4.16
CA PRO A 43 -6.52 15.83 4.35
C PRO A 43 -6.43 14.90 3.13
N VAL A 44 -5.22 14.45 2.82
CA VAL A 44 -4.92 13.58 1.67
C VAL A 44 -4.15 12.34 2.12
N PHE A 45 -4.56 11.17 1.62
CA PHE A 45 -3.93 9.86 1.89
C PHE A 45 -3.76 9.10 0.57
N MET A 46 -2.69 9.38 -0.15
CA MET A 46 -2.49 8.86 -1.51
C MET A 46 -2.09 7.38 -1.53
N SER A 47 -1.64 6.82 -0.42
CA SER A 47 -1.26 5.42 -0.33
C SER A 47 -1.58 4.88 1.05
N ALA A 48 -1.96 3.61 1.15
CA ALA A 48 -2.12 2.92 2.42
C ALA A 48 -0.83 2.95 3.27
N MET A 49 0.32 3.12 2.61
CA MET A 49 1.64 3.20 3.24
C MET A 49 1.79 4.34 4.25
N VAL A 50 0.98 5.41 4.16
CA VAL A 50 0.95 6.49 5.17
C VAL A 50 0.47 6.00 6.56
N GLN A 51 -0.09 4.79 6.63
CA GLN A 51 -0.49 4.16 7.89
C GLN A 51 0.69 3.47 8.59
N CYS A 52 1.81 3.21 7.90
CA CYS A 52 2.95 2.48 8.47
C CYS A 52 3.46 3.08 9.79
N PRO A 53 3.66 4.41 9.93
CA PRO A 53 4.10 5.00 11.20
C PRO A 53 3.12 4.77 12.35
N VAL A 54 1.82 4.84 12.09
CA VAL A 54 0.77 4.66 13.10
C VAL A 54 0.69 3.20 13.53
N VAL A 55 0.74 2.26 12.58
CA VAL A 55 0.77 0.83 12.87
C VAL A 55 2.04 0.48 13.66
N ALA A 56 3.18 1.04 13.26
CA ALA A 56 4.46 0.87 13.93
C ALA A 56 4.46 1.36 15.39
N ALA A 57 3.76 2.46 15.68
CA ALA A 57 3.65 2.99 17.04
C ALA A 57 2.83 2.10 17.99
N ALA A 58 2.03 1.16 17.46
CA ALA A 58 1.18 0.28 18.27
C ALA A 58 1.90 -0.95 18.81
N PHE A 59 3.15 -1.20 18.40
CA PHE A 59 3.90 -2.43 18.72
C PHE A 59 5.30 -2.13 19.24
N GLU A 60 5.95 -3.14 19.82
CA GLU A 60 7.33 -3.03 20.29
C GLU A 60 8.29 -2.74 19.13
N PRO A 61 9.41 -2.03 19.34
CA PRO A 61 10.39 -1.77 18.28
C PRO A 61 10.95 -3.04 17.60
N ALA A 62 10.95 -4.17 18.32
CA ALA A 62 11.39 -5.47 17.80
C ALA A 62 10.30 -6.22 17.02
N ASP A 63 9.04 -5.78 17.10
CA ASP A 63 7.93 -6.36 16.37
C ASP A 63 7.97 -5.90 14.90
N HIS A 64 7.61 -6.84 14.03
CA HIS A 64 7.66 -6.65 12.59
C HIS A 64 6.26 -6.39 12.00
N ILE A 65 6.21 -5.70 10.88
CA ILE A 65 5.03 -5.41 10.08
C ILE A 65 5.26 -5.97 8.67
N LEU A 66 4.37 -6.86 8.24
CA LEU A 66 4.36 -7.39 6.88
C LEU A 66 3.60 -6.43 5.96
N ILE A 67 4.24 -5.97 4.90
CA ILE A 67 3.61 -5.16 3.85
C ILE A 67 3.43 -6.03 2.62
N LEU A 68 2.18 -6.32 2.28
CA LEU A 68 1.82 -7.00 1.03
C LEU A 68 1.53 -5.96 -0.04
N THR A 69 2.21 -6.07 -1.18
CA THR A 69 2.07 -5.15 -2.33
C THR A 69 1.85 -5.94 -3.61
N ALA A 70 1.35 -5.27 -4.65
CA ALA A 70 1.23 -5.91 -5.96
C ALA A 70 2.58 -6.30 -6.55
N ASN A 71 3.60 -5.44 -6.40
CA ASN A 71 4.92 -5.71 -6.96
C ASN A 71 6.04 -5.23 -6.03
N GLY A 72 6.65 -6.18 -5.31
CA GLY A 72 7.74 -5.90 -4.39
C GLY A 72 9.03 -5.45 -5.08
N ARG A 73 9.22 -5.82 -6.37
CA ARG A 73 10.38 -5.43 -7.18
C ARG A 73 10.31 -3.96 -7.59
N SER A 74 9.09 -3.44 -7.78
CA SER A 74 8.84 -2.04 -8.12
C SER A 74 8.78 -1.12 -6.90
N LEU A 75 8.35 -1.63 -5.74
CA LEU A 75 8.17 -0.83 -4.52
C LEU A 75 9.49 -0.58 -3.78
N LYS A 76 10.31 -1.63 -3.57
CA LYS A 76 11.56 -1.52 -2.78
C LYS A 76 12.54 -0.46 -3.26
N PRO A 77 12.76 -0.25 -4.58
CA PRO A 77 13.65 0.81 -5.07
C PRO A 77 13.17 2.23 -4.72
N GLN A 78 11.89 2.42 -4.35
CA GLN A 78 11.31 3.73 -4.06
C GLN A 78 11.47 4.16 -2.59
N LYS A 79 12.52 3.68 -1.91
CA LYS A 79 12.78 3.95 -0.48
C LYS A 79 12.72 5.43 -0.11
N ASP A 80 13.31 6.30 -0.93
CA ASP A 80 13.39 7.74 -0.64
C ASP A 80 12.01 8.39 -0.78
N VAL A 81 11.19 7.88 -1.71
CA VAL A 81 9.80 8.30 -1.85
C VAL A 81 9.00 7.85 -0.64
N LEU A 82 9.14 6.59 -0.20
CA LEU A 82 8.45 6.06 0.97
C LEU A 82 8.78 6.85 2.24
N LEU A 83 10.06 7.16 2.45
CA LEU A 83 10.51 7.98 3.58
C LEU A 83 9.95 9.40 3.51
N ASN A 84 10.14 10.10 2.39
CA ASN A 84 9.76 11.52 2.27
C ASN A 84 8.25 11.76 2.13
N SER A 85 7.54 10.82 1.51
CA SER A 85 6.09 10.93 1.27
C SER A 85 5.28 10.34 2.41
N CYS A 86 5.65 9.15 2.89
CA CYS A 86 4.84 8.36 3.84
C CYS A 86 5.40 8.38 5.27
N GLY A 87 6.63 8.85 5.49
CA GLY A 87 7.16 9.10 6.83
C GLY A 87 7.71 7.86 7.53
N PHE A 88 8.17 6.85 6.80
CA PHE A 88 8.83 5.67 7.39
C PHE A 88 9.96 5.16 6.48
N ASP A 89 11.02 4.61 7.08
CA ASP A 89 12.13 4.03 6.33
C ASP A 89 11.90 2.53 6.13
N VAL A 90 11.79 2.11 4.86
CA VAL A 90 11.66 0.69 4.48
C VAL A 90 12.90 -0.15 4.80
N ASN A 91 14.05 0.47 5.09
CA ASN A 91 15.25 -0.23 5.50
C ASN A 91 15.28 -0.51 7.00
N GLU A 92 14.34 0.03 7.78
CA GLU A 92 14.15 -0.47 9.14
C GLU A 92 13.75 -1.94 9.08
N ASP A 93 14.48 -2.79 9.81
CA ASP A 93 14.29 -4.25 9.84
C ASP A 93 12.84 -4.66 10.18
N ARG A 94 12.06 -3.75 10.78
CA ARG A 94 10.68 -3.96 11.15
C ARG A 94 9.70 -4.01 9.98
N PHE A 95 10.01 -3.47 8.80
CA PHE A 95 9.08 -3.46 7.65
C PHE A 95 9.45 -4.51 6.60
N LEU A 96 8.67 -5.59 6.51
CA LEU A 96 8.91 -6.67 5.55
C LEU A 96 8.02 -6.49 4.33
N ILE A 97 8.59 -6.00 3.22
CA ILE A 97 7.87 -5.86 1.95
C ILE A 97 7.90 -7.18 1.15
N LYS A 98 6.71 -7.70 0.83
CA LYS A 98 6.52 -8.89 0.01
C LYS A 98 5.48 -8.63 -1.08
N GLY A 99 5.85 -8.98 -2.30
CA GLY A 99 5.02 -8.73 -3.47
C GLY A 99 4.26 -9.97 -3.93
N CYS A 100 3.05 -9.76 -4.43
CA CYS A 100 2.16 -10.79 -4.94
C CYS A 100 2.33 -11.05 -6.46
N GLN A 101 3.28 -10.38 -7.13
CA GLN A 101 3.43 -10.41 -8.60
C GLN A 101 3.65 -11.80 -9.21
N ASP A 102 4.12 -12.77 -8.42
CA ASP A 102 4.40 -14.14 -8.90
C ASP A 102 3.25 -15.12 -8.58
N ILE A 103 2.13 -14.63 -8.01
CA ILE A 103 0.94 -15.44 -7.75
C ILE A 103 0.13 -15.58 -9.05
N PRO A 104 -0.23 -16.81 -9.48
CA PRO A 104 -1.02 -17.02 -10.69
C PRO A 104 -2.32 -16.19 -10.70
N GLY A 105 -2.52 -15.41 -11.76
CA GLY A 105 -3.68 -14.53 -11.93
C GLY A 105 -3.53 -13.14 -11.32
N PHE A 106 -2.50 -12.87 -10.52
CA PHE A 106 -2.26 -11.54 -9.95
C PHE A 106 -1.57 -10.57 -10.92
N ASP A 107 -1.03 -11.08 -12.02
CA ASP A 107 -0.52 -10.27 -13.13
C ASP A 107 -1.61 -9.44 -13.82
N ALA A 108 -2.89 -9.77 -13.60
CA ALA A 108 -4.04 -8.96 -13.99
C ALA A 108 -3.94 -7.50 -13.51
N VAL A 109 -3.36 -7.26 -12.32
CA VAL A 109 -3.14 -5.90 -11.80
C VAL A 109 -2.25 -5.08 -12.74
N ALA A 110 -1.15 -5.67 -13.22
CA ALA A 110 -0.23 -4.99 -14.14
C ALA A 110 -0.85 -4.78 -15.54
N LYS A 111 -1.82 -5.61 -15.91
CA LYS A 111 -2.55 -5.53 -17.18
C LYS A 111 -3.77 -4.58 -17.12
N GLY A 112 -4.15 -4.11 -15.94
CA GLY A 112 -5.40 -3.34 -15.76
C GLY A 112 -6.65 -4.20 -15.96
N GLU A 113 -6.54 -5.50 -15.70
CA GLU A 113 -7.62 -6.48 -15.83
C GLU A 113 -8.24 -6.80 -14.46
N LYS A 114 -9.46 -7.34 -14.47
CA LYS A 114 -10.13 -7.77 -13.24
C LYS A 114 -9.38 -8.96 -12.63
N VAL A 115 -8.95 -8.82 -11.37
CA VAL A 115 -8.28 -9.89 -10.64
C VAL A 115 -9.26 -11.02 -10.30
N PRO A 116 -8.97 -12.29 -10.68
CA PRO A 116 -9.83 -13.43 -10.33
C PRO A 116 -9.58 -13.88 -8.89
N ILE A 117 -10.31 -13.27 -7.94
CA ILE A 117 -10.16 -13.49 -6.48
C ILE A 117 -10.04 -14.96 -6.10
N GLU A 118 -10.93 -15.83 -6.61
CA GLU A 118 -10.96 -17.26 -6.26
C GLU A 118 -9.70 -18.03 -6.69
N ILE A 119 -9.05 -17.58 -7.77
CA ILE A 119 -7.80 -18.17 -8.27
C ILE A 119 -6.61 -17.66 -7.46
N VAL A 120 -6.63 -16.37 -7.11
CA VAL A 120 -5.51 -15.69 -6.44
C VAL A 120 -5.46 -15.99 -4.95
N GLN A 121 -6.61 -16.04 -4.27
CA GLN A 121 -6.71 -16.11 -2.81
C GLN A 121 -5.89 -17.26 -2.21
N PRO A 122 -5.94 -18.51 -2.71
CA PRO A 122 -5.12 -19.59 -2.16
C PRO A 122 -3.62 -19.28 -2.20
N GLY A 123 -3.16 -18.59 -3.26
CA GLY A 123 -1.77 -18.17 -3.42
C GLY A 123 -1.37 -17.09 -2.42
N VAL A 124 -2.22 -16.07 -2.23
CA VAL A 124 -1.97 -14.97 -1.28
C VAL A 124 -1.92 -15.51 0.15
N VAL A 125 -2.86 -16.39 0.52
CA VAL A 125 -2.90 -17.04 1.83
C VAL A 125 -1.66 -17.91 2.04
N LYS A 126 -1.30 -18.75 1.05
CA LYS A 126 -0.13 -19.61 1.15
C LYS A 126 1.16 -18.82 1.34
N LEU A 127 1.39 -17.80 0.49
CA LEU A 127 2.55 -16.91 0.59
C LEU A 127 2.61 -16.27 1.98
N THR A 128 1.50 -15.70 2.44
CA THR A 128 1.45 -14.98 3.70
C THR A 128 1.70 -15.90 4.89
N ARG A 129 1.09 -17.10 4.92
CA ARG A 129 1.31 -18.09 5.98
C ARG A 129 2.77 -18.55 6.06
N GLN A 130 3.42 -18.77 4.92
CA GLN A 130 4.86 -19.11 4.90
C GLN A 130 5.71 -18.00 5.52
N ILE A 131 5.43 -16.74 5.16
CA ILE A 131 6.15 -15.59 5.73
C ILE A 131 5.94 -15.49 7.24
N LEU A 132 4.71 -15.66 7.73
CA LEU A 132 4.40 -15.61 9.16
C LEU A 132 5.10 -16.74 9.94
N GLN A 133 5.17 -17.94 9.38
CA GLN A 133 5.88 -19.08 9.98
C GLN A 133 7.39 -18.82 10.10
N GLU A 134 7.99 -18.22 9.06
CA GLU A 134 9.41 -17.87 9.04
C GLU A 134 9.75 -16.64 9.92
N ASN A 135 8.74 -15.81 10.26
CA ASN A 135 8.93 -14.53 10.93
C ASN A 135 7.93 -14.36 12.09
N PRO A 136 8.12 -15.06 13.22
CA PRO A 136 7.18 -15.05 14.35
C PRO A 136 7.04 -13.68 15.07
N ARG A 137 7.91 -12.72 14.75
CA ARG A 137 7.83 -11.34 15.25
C ARG A 137 6.81 -10.47 14.51
N ILE A 138 6.23 -10.94 13.40
CA ILE A 138 5.21 -10.17 12.68
C ILE A 138 3.94 -10.05 13.54
N LYS A 139 3.50 -8.82 13.80
CA LYS A 139 2.29 -8.51 14.58
C LYS A 139 1.16 -7.90 13.77
N ALA A 140 1.48 -7.34 12.60
CA ALA A 140 0.51 -6.72 11.71
C ALA A 140 0.82 -6.99 10.24
N ILE A 141 -0.24 -6.98 9.44
CA ILE A 141 -0.18 -7.05 7.98
C ILE A 141 -0.81 -5.77 7.44
N LEU A 142 -0.07 -5.03 6.61
CA LEU A 142 -0.56 -3.89 5.85
C LEU A 142 -0.74 -4.32 4.39
N LEU A 143 -1.94 -4.09 3.86
CA LEU A 143 -2.29 -4.37 2.47
C LEU A 143 -2.15 -3.08 1.67
N GLU A 144 -1.10 -2.97 0.87
CA GLU A 144 -0.76 -1.73 0.16
C GLU A 144 -1.54 -1.54 -1.15
N CYS A 145 -1.76 -2.62 -1.90
CA CYS A 145 -2.47 -2.57 -3.18
C CYS A 145 -3.99 -2.65 -2.97
N SER A 146 -4.76 -1.84 -3.70
CA SER A 146 -6.24 -1.82 -3.67
C SER A 146 -6.90 -3.16 -4.02
N GLU A 147 -6.17 -4.07 -4.67
CA GLU A 147 -6.64 -5.42 -5.04
C GLU A 147 -6.40 -6.46 -3.94
N LEU A 148 -5.73 -6.11 -2.82
CA LEU A 148 -5.45 -7.02 -1.71
C LEU A 148 -6.48 -7.04 -0.57
N PRO A 149 -7.20 -5.95 -0.23
CA PRO A 149 -8.26 -5.96 0.79
C PRO A 149 -9.30 -7.08 0.69
N PRO A 150 -9.72 -7.56 -0.51
CA PRO A 150 -10.65 -8.69 -0.60
C PRO A 150 -10.16 -9.98 0.07
N TYR A 151 -8.85 -10.15 0.27
CA TYR A 151 -8.27 -11.33 0.92
C TYR A 151 -8.13 -11.19 2.44
N ALA A 152 -8.49 -10.04 3.03
CA ALA A 152 -8.19 -9.73 4.43
C ALA A 152 -8.79 -10.74 5.42
N ASP A 153 -10.01 -11.23 5.17
CA ASP A 153 -10.65 -12.21 6.06
C ASP A 153 -9.96 -13.58 5.99
N ALA A 154 -9.57 -14.01 4.78
CA ALA A 154 -8.81 -15.24 4.59
C ALA A 154 -7.41 -15.18 5.22
N LEU A 155 -6.82 -13.98 5.34
CA LEU A 155 -5.54 -13.76 6.02
C LEU A 155 -5.66 -13.79 7.56
N ARG A 156 -6.82 -13.45 8.12
CA ARG A 156 -7.07 -13.49 9.57
C ARG A 156 -7.42 -14.91 10.09
N ALA A 157 -7.82 -15.81 9.19
CA ALA A 157 -8.26 -17.18 9.49
C ALA A 157 -7.10 -18.17 9.66
#